data_AF-A0AAN7IBA3-F1
#
_entry.id   AF-A0AAN7IBA3-F1
#
_cell.length_a   1.000
_cell.length_b   1.000
_cell.length_c   1.000
_cell.angle_alpha   90.00
_cell.angle_beta   90.00
_cell.angle_gamma   90.00
#
_symmetry.space_group_name_H-M   'P 1'
#
loop_
_entity.id
_entity.type
_entity.pdbx_description
1 polymer ?
#
loop_
_entity_poly.entity_id
_entity_poly.type
_entity_poly.pdbx_seq_one_letter_code
_entity_poly.pdbx_strand_id
1 'polypeptide(L)'
;MRRGKELALSHRSRFSHALTPVEAGFATNLTGYYQRFETRVELNCWLDKEDTMWKQRSRLNWFKEGDRNTRFFHANASSRFQKNLIEGIYDDEGLWQEDEKIVVKIFVDYYSELFTTCRPSKFIEIVDAVHPKVMEAMNSTLIREFLPGEVHWALKQMYTLKALGLDGMPPLWDARTRLPGQRTRV
;
A
#
# COMPACT_ATOMS: atom_id res chain seq x y z
N MET A 1 -11.87 12.34 43.27
CA MET A 1 -11.42 11.34 42.27
C MET A 1 -10.80 10.11 42.96
N ARG A 2 -11.61 9.30 43.65
CA ARG A 2 -11.19 8.07 44.36
C ARG A 2 -12.26 6.98 44.20
N ARG A 3 -12.57 6.57 42.97
CA ARG A 3 -13.61 5.55 42.71
C ARG A 3 -13.28 4.54 41.59
N GLY A 4 -12.02 4.49 41.13
CA GLY A 4 -11.64 3.65 39.98
C GLY A 4 -10.75 2.44 40.29
N LYS A 5 -10.29 2.25 41.53
CA LYS A 5 -9.31 1.19 41.87
C LYS A 5 -9.85 0.03 42.71
N GLU A 6 -11.14 0.03 43.06
CA GLU A 6 -11.73 -1.00 43.95
C GLU A 6 -12.33 -2.21 43.25
N LEU A 7 -12.38 -2.25 41.92
CA LEU A 7 -12.99 -3.36 41.17
C LEU A 7 -12.02 -4.49 40.77
N ALA A 8 -10.73 -4.40 41.12
CA ALA A 8 -9.74 -5.42 40.75
C ALA A 8 -9.46 -6.48 41.83
N LEU A 9 -10.07 -6.42 43.02
CA LEU A 9 -9.73 -7.33 44.13
C LEU A 9 -10.93 -8.02 44.82
N SER A 10 -12.15 -7.87 44.30
CA SER A 10 -13.34 -8.47 44.93
C SER A 10 -13.81 -9.81 44.31
N HIS A 11 -12.95 -10.52 43.58
CA HIS A 11 -13.30 -11.86 43.07
C HIS A 11 -12.21 -12.91 43.34
N ARG A 12 -11.44 -12.71 44.42
CA ARG A 12 -10.39 -13.66 44.84
C ARG A 12 -10.79 -14.57 46.01
N SER A 13 -12.08 -14.69 46.31
CA SER A 13 -12.53 -15.53 47.42
C SER A 13 -13.86 -16.20 47.08
N ARG A 14 -13.75 -17.39 46.49
CA ARG A 14 -14.73 -18.49 46.40
C ARG A 14 -14.37 -19.27 45.14
N PHE A 15 -13.38 -20.14 45.22
CA PHE A 15 -13.17 -21.35 44.40
C PHE A 15 -11.78 -21.88 44.78
N SER A 16 -11.67 -22.46 45.98
CA SER A 16 -10.56 -23.33 46.34
C SER A 16 -10.83 -24.76 45.86
N HIS A 17 -11.22 -24.91 44.60
CA HIS A 17 -11.18 -26.21 43.93
C HIS A 17 -9.95 -26.18 43.03
N ALA A 18 -9.05 -27.14 43.25
CA ALA A 18 -7.86 -27.29 42.43
C ALA A 18 -8.27 -27.36 40.96
N LEU A 19 -7.72 -26.45 40.14
CA LEU A 19 -7.91 -26.45 38.69
C LEU A 19 -7.61 -27.84 38.15
N THR A 20 -8.51 -28.37 37.34
CA THR A 20 -8.28 -29.67 36.71
C THR A 20 -7.08 -29.58 35.76
N PRO A 21 -6.29 -30.65 35.56
CA PRO A 21 -5.11 -30.62 34.69
C PRO A 21 -5.40 -30.13 33.26
N VAL A 22 -6.64 -30.31 32.79
CA VAL A 22 -7.11 -29.87 31.47
C VAL A 22 -7.34 -28.34 31.43
N GLU A 23 -7.99 -27.77 32.44
CA GLU A 23 -8.19 -26.31 32.55
C GLU A 23 -6.86 -25.56 32.74
N ALA A 24 -5.92 -26.17 33.47
CA ALA A 24 -4.56 -25.65 33.60
C ALA A 24 -3.82 -25.66 32.24
N GLY A 25 -4.03 -26.69 31.41
CA GLY A 25 -3.48 -26.78 30.04
C GLY A 25 -4.05 -25.76 29.06
N PHE A 26 -5.34 -25.43 29.16
CA PHE A 26 -5.94 -24.36 28.36
C PHE A 26 -5.44 -22.97 28.78
N ALA A 27 -5.29 -22.72 30.08
CA ALA A 27 -4.76 -21.46 30.59
C ALA A 27 -3.29 -21.23 30.21
N THR A 28 -2.44 -22.27 30.22
CA THR A 28 -1.04 -22.17 29.78
C THR A 28 -0.92 -21.96 28.27
N ASN A 29 -1.78 -22.59 27.47
CA ASN A 29 -1.85 -22.35 26.02
C ASN A 29 -2.32 -20.93 25.68
N LEU A 30 -3.35 -20.40 26.36
CA LEU A 30 -3.77 -19.01 26.18
C LEU A 30 -2.67 -18.03 26.63
N THR A 31 -2.05 -18.25 27.78
CA THR A 31 -0.97 -17.38 28.28
C THR A 31 0.23 -17.37 27.33
N GLY A 32 0.63 -18.55 26.83
CA GLY A 32 1.71 -18.67 25.83
C GLY A 32 1.36 -18.08 24.46
N TYR A 33 0.08 -18.04 24.10
CA TYR A 33 -0.41 -17.34 22.90
C TYR A 33 -0.31 -15.82 23.07
N TYR A 34 -0.79 -15.28 24.20
CA TYR A 34 -0.72 -13.85 24.47
C TYR A 34 0.72 -13.35 24.57
N GLN A 35 1.60 -14.10 25.24
CA GLN A 35 3.03 -13.77 25.30
C GLN A 35 3.65 -13.66 23.89
N ARG A 36 3.40 -14.64 23.01
CA ARG A 36 3.89 -14.62 21.62
C ARG A 36 3.30 -13.49 20.80
N PHE A 37 2.01 -13.20 21.00
CA PHE A 37 1.34 -12.10 20.33
C PHE A 37 1.96 -10.75 20.72
N GLU A 38 2.13 -10.50 22.02
CA GLU A 38 2.76 -9.28 22.54
C GLU A 38 4.20 -9.12 22.03
N THR A 39 5.02 -10.17 22.11
CA THR A 39 6.39 -10.13 21.58
C THR A 39 6.42 -9.83 20.08
N ARG A 40 5.47 -10.37 19.30
CA ARG A 40 5.39 -10.12 17.86
C ARG A 40 4.95 -8.69 17.54
N VAL A 41 4.03 -8.13 18.32
CA VAL A 41 3.61 -6.73 18.19
C VAL A 41 4.77 -5.79 18.54
N GLU A 42 5.49 -6.07 19.61
CA GLU A 42 6.66 -5.29 20.01
C GLU A 42 7.76 -5.36 18.95
N LEU A 43 8.06 -6.56 18.42
CA LEU A 43 9.02 -6.75 17.33
C LEU A 43 8.64 -5.91 16.10
N ASN A 44 7.38 -5.99 15.65
CA ASN A 44 6.90 -5.21 14.50
C ASN A 44 7.04 -3.71 14.74
N CYS A 45 6.73 -3.22 15.94
CA CYS A 45 6.89 -1.82 16.30
C CYS A 45 8.36 -1.36 16.22
N TRP A 46 9.30 -2.21 16.63
CA TRP A 46 10.74 -1.92 16.47
C TRP A 46 11.18 -1.92 15.01
N LEU A 47 10.72 -2.90 14.22
CA LEU A 47 10.99 -2.96 12.77
C LEU A 47 10.46 -1.71 12.05
N ASP A 48 9.24 -1.26 12.36
CA ASP A 48 8.65 -0.07 11.76
C ASP A 48 9.45 1.21 12.07
N LYS A 49 9.96 1.33 13.30
CA LYS A 49 10.84 2.44 13.70
C LYS A 49 12.16 2.39 12.95
N GLU A 50 12.75 1.20 12.85
CA GLU A 50 14.01 0.99 12.14
C GLU A 50 13.86 1.34 10.64
N ASP A 51 12.79 0.85 10.00
CA ASP A 51 12.42 1.18 8.64
C ASP A 51 12.26 2.68 8.42
N THR A 52 11.59 3.36 9.34
CA THR A 52 11.40 4.82 9.28
C THR A 52 12.73 5.55 9.38
N MET A 53 13.60 5.14 10.30
CA MET A 53 14.95 5.68 10.47
C MET A 53 15.82 5.44 9.23
N TRP A 54 15.78 4.25 8.64
CA TRP A 54 16.51 3.93 7.41
C TRP A 54 15.99 4.71 6.20
N LYS A 55 14.67 4.91 6.08
CA LYS A 55 14.06 5.78 5.04
C LYS A 55 14.54 7.22 5.17
N GLN A 56 14.59 7.77 6.38
CA GLN A 56 15.11 9.12 6.62
C GLN A 56 16.59 9.23 6.27
N ARG A 57 17.42 8.28 6.74
CA ARG A 57 18.85 8.23 6.42
C ARG A 57 19.12 8.11 4.93
N SER A 58 18.37 7.27 4.22
CA SER A 58 18.48 7.12 2.77
C SER A 58 18.20 8.44 2.04
N ARG A 59 17.16 9.18 2.43
CA ARG A 59 16.86 10.51 1.88
C ARG A 59 17.95 11.53 2.18
N LEU A 60 18.48 11.54 3.41
CA LEU A 60 19.59 12.43 3.77
C LEU A 60 20.86 12.11 2.98
N ASN A 61 21.19 10.83 2.80
CA ASN A 61 22.31 10.40 1.98
C ASN A 61 22.11 10.83 0.53
N TRP A 62 20.93 10.63 -0.04
CA TRP A 62 20.59 11.10 -1.38
C TRP A 62 20.72 12.63 -1.50
N PHE A 63 20.22 13.38 -0.52
CA PHE A 63 20.33 14.84 -0.50
C PHE A 63 21.79 15.32 -0.39
N LYS A 64 22.60 14.64 0.42
CA LYS A 64 24.01 14.98 0.64
C LYS A 64 24.87 14.69 -0.59
N GLU A 65 24.69 13.52 -1.20
CA GLU A 65 25.47 13.07 -2.35
C GLU A 65 24.99 13.75 -3.64
N GLY A 66 23.69 14.09 -3.72
CA GLY A 66 23.08 14.75 -4.88
C GLY A 66 23.19 13.90 -6.15
N ASP A 67 23.22 14.58 -7.30
CA ASP A 67 23.45 13.96 -8.62
C ASP A 67 24.95 13.87 -8.97
N ARG A 68 25.81 13.85 -7.94
CA ARG A 68 27.25 13.73 -8.15
C ARG A 68 27.59 12.27 -8.40
N ASN A 69 28.56 12.03 -9.27
CA ASN A 69 29.06 10.70 -9.56
C ASN A 69 29.93 10.17 -8.40
N THR A 70 29.31 9.86 -7.25
CA THR A 70 30.01 9.41 -6.05
C THR A 70 29.98 7.89 -5.93
N ARG A 71 30.83 7.35 -5.05
CA ARG A 71 30.85 5.91 -4.74
C ARG A 71 29.48 5.39 -4.31
N PHE A 72 28.69 6.23 -3.62
CA PHE A 72 27.32 5.89 -3.23
C PHE A 72 26.41 5.70 -4.44
N PHE A 73 26.47 6.59 -5.44
CA PHE A 73 25.68 6.47 -6.67
C PHE A 73 26.03 5.19 -7.44
N HIS A 74 27.32 4.92 -7.63
CA HIS A 74 27.78 3.69 -8.27
C HIS A 74 27.33 2.44 -7.51
N ALA A 75 27.46 2.41 -6.18
CA ALA A 75 27.01 1.27 -5.37
C ALA A 75 25.49 1.05 -5.46
N ASN A 76 24.69 2.14 -5.46
CA ASN A 76 23.25 2.05 -5.62
C ASN A 76 22.85 1.59 -7.02
N ALA A 77 23.51 2.09 -8.07
CA ALA A 77 23.29 1.66 -9.45
C ALA A 77 23.66 0.17 -9.63
N SER A 78 24.79 -0.27 -9.09
CA SER A 78 25.19 -1.68 -9.11
C SER A 78 24.22 -2.57 -8.33
N SER A 79 23.73 -2.13 -7.16
CA SER A 79 22.72 -2.88 -6.41
C SER A 79 21.40 -2.99 -7.18
N ARG A 80 20.97 -1.93 -7.87
CA ARG A 80 19.79 -1.99 -8.75
C ARG A 80 20.02 -2.91 -9.94
N PHE A 81 21.19 -2.84 -10.56
CA PHE A 81 21.57 -3.73 -11.65
C PHE A 81 21.51 -5.19 -11.21
N GLN A 82 22.13 -5.55 -10.08
CA GLN A 82 22.11 -6.90 -9.53
C GLN A 82 20.70 -7.39 -9.20
N LYS A 83 19.84 -6.55 -8.62
CA LYS A 83 18.45 -6.91 -8.30
C LYS A 83 17.57 -7.10 -9.54
N ASN A 84 17.88 -6.37 -10.61
CA ASN A 84 17.12 -6.41 -11.85
C ASN A 84 17.76 -7.33 -12.89
N LEU A 85 18.90 -7.95 -12.57
CA LEU A 85 19.58 -8.87 -13.47
C LEU A 85 18.75 -10.15 -13.56
N ILE A 86 18.26 -10.42 -14.76
CA ILE A 86 17.66 -11.69 -15.10
C ILE A 86 18.80 -12.55 -15.65
N GLU A 87 19.27 -13.52 -14.87
CA GLU A 87 20.36 -14.43 -15.28
C GLU A 87 19.92 -15.36 -16.42
N GLY A 88 18.65 -15.74 -16.42
CA GLY A 88 18.04 -16.60 -17.41
C GLY A 88 16.61 -16.95 -17.00
N ILE A 89 15.90 -17.62 -17.90
CA ILE A 89 14.54 -18.12 -17.64
C ILE A 89 14.40 -19.54 -18.17
N TYR A 90 13.44 -20.29 -17.63
CA TYR A 90 13.04 -21.58 -18.19
C TYR A 90 12.01 -21.34 -19.30
N ASP A 91 12.22 -22.00 -20.43
CA ASP A 91 11.26 -22.07 -21.53
C ASP A 91 10.14 -23.07 -21.22
N ASP A 92 9.11 -23.11 -22.06
CA ASP A 92 7.95 -24.02 -21.94
C ASP A 92 8.34 -25.50 -22.00
N GLU A 93 9.48 -25.81 -22.63
CA GLU A 93 10.08 -27.14 -22.68
C GLU A 93 10.92 -27.48 -21.44
N GLY A 94 11.01 -26.56 -20.46
CA GLY A 94 11.80 -26.72 -19.23
C GLY A 94 13.32 -26.55 -19.42
N LEU A 95 13.74 -26.00 -20.56
CA LEU A 95 15.15 -25.71 -20.85
C LEU A 95 15.54 -24.34 -20.30
N TRP A 96 16.68 -24.26 -19.63
CA TRP A 96 17.24 -23.00 -19.13
C TRP A 96 17.85 -22.19 -20.27
N GLN A 97 17.39 -20.95 -20.44
CA GLN A 97 17.82 -20.01 -21.47
C GLN A 97 18.53 -18.82 -20.84
N GLU A 98 19.79 -18.61 -21.20
CA GLU A 98 20.62 -17.48 -20.75
C GLU A 98 20.86 -16.44 -21.86
N ASP A 99 20.55 -16.79 -23.12
CA ASP A 99 20.74 -15.87 -24.26
C ASP A 99 19.69 -14.75 -24.20
N GLU A 100 20.15 -13.51 -24.05
CA GLU A 100 19.32 -12.31 -23.95
C GLU A 100 18.28 -12.23 -25.09
N LYS A 101 18.63 -12.60 -26.32
CA LYS A 101 17.70 -12.54 -27.45
C LYS A 101 16.57 -13.55 -27.32
N ILE A 102 16.88 -14.73 -26.79
CA ILE A 102 15.91 -15.81 -26.57
C ILE A 102 15.00 -15.42 -25.40
N VAL A 103 15.58 -14.95 -24.29
CA VAL A 103 14.85 -14.48 -23.10
C VAL A 103 13.86 -13.38 -23.47
N VAL A 104 14.30 -12.35 -24.22
CA VAL A 104 13.44 -11.25 -24.68
C VAL A 104 12.29 -11.79 -25.53
N LYS A 105 12.56 -12.73 -26.44
CA LYS A 105 11.52 -13.32 -27.28
C LYS A 105 10.47 -14.06 -26.45
N ILE A 106 10.89 -14.89 -25.50
CA ILE A 106 9.98 -15.63 -24.60
C ILE A 106 9.08 -14.66 -23.83
N PHE A 107 9.64 -13.57 -23.27
CA PHE A 107 8.84 -12.54 -22.59
C PHE A 107 7.80 -11.89 -23.51
N VAL A 108 8.22 -11.53 -24.73
CA VAL A 108 7.34 -10.90 -25.72
C VAL A 108 6.21 -11.85 -26.08
N ASP A 109 6.53 -13.11 -26.38
CA ASP A 109 5.56 -14.13 -26.78
C ASP A 109 4.58 -14.42 -25.62
N TYR A 110 5.08 -14.61 -24.41
CA TYR A 110 4.28 -14.82 -23.20
C TYR A 110 3.29 -13.69 -22.93
N TYR A 111 3.76 -12.44 -22.88
CA TYR A 111 2.87 -11.31 -22.59
C TYR A 111 1.94 -11.01 -23.76
N SER A 112 2.38 -11.23 -25.01
CA SER A 112 1.50 -11.12 -26.18
C SER A 112 0.35 -12.11 -26.09
N GLU A 113 0.61 -13.36 -25.72
CA GLU A 113 -0.44 -14.34 -25.48
C GLU A 113 -1.32 -13.97 -24.30
N LEU A 114 -0.74 -13.57 -23.16
CA LEU A 114 -1.47 -13.17 -21.96
C LEU A 114 -2.46 -12.02 -22.23
N PHE A 115 -2.05 -11.03 -23.03
CA PHE A 115 -2.87 -9.87 -23.35
C PHE A 115 -3.78 -10.07 -24.58
N THR A 116 -3.53 -11.09 -25.41
CA THR A 116 -4.38 -11.42 -26.57
C THR A 116 -5.43 -12.49 -26.25
N THR A 117 -5.22 -13.33 -25.24
CA THR A 117 -6.13 -14.41 -24.88
C THR A 117 -7.42 -13.89 -24.21
N CYS A 118 -8.48 -13.69 -25.00
CA CYS A 118 -9.83 -13.39 -24.52
C CYS A 118 -10.61 -14.64 -24.05
N ARG A 119 -10.01 -15.56 -23.28
CA ARG A 119 -10.74 -16.70 -22.69
C ARG A 119 -10.63 -16.71 -21.17
N PRO A 120 -11.25 -15.73 -20.47
CA PRO A 120 -11.37 -15.79 -19.03
C PRO A 120 -12.38 -16.88 -18.65
N SER A 121 -11.91 -18.11 -18.48
CA SER A 121 -12.65 -19.09 -17.69
C SER A 121 -12.58 -18.64 -16.22
N LYS A 122 -13.75 -18.52 -15.58
CA LYS A 122 -13.95 -18.18 -14.14
C LYS A 122 -13.97 -16.69 -13.73
N PHE A 123 -14.18 -15.74 -14.65
CA PHE A 123 -14.39 -14.34 -14.25
C PHE A 123 -15.58 -14.18 -13.28
N ILE A 124 -16.64 -14.97 -13.49
CA ILE A 124 -17.85 -14.96 -12.67
C ILE A 124 -17.55 -15.38 -11.21
N GLU A 125 -16.78 -16.45 -11.01
CA GLU A 125 -16.38 -16.89 -9.66
C GLU A 125 -15.56 -15.85 -8.91
N ILE A 126 -14.67 -15.13 -9.62
CA ILE A 126 -13.85 -14.07 -9.05
C ILE A 126 -14.71 -12.86 -8.68
N VAL A 127 -15.66 -12.48 -9.55
CA VAL A 127 -16.58 -11.36 -9.29
C VAL A 127 -17.52 -11.67 -8.13
N ASP A 128 -18.03 -12.91 -8.03
CA ASP A 128 -18.89 -13.33 -6.92
C ASP A 128 -18.15 -13.36 -5.57
N ALA A 129 -16.84 -13.62 -5.57
CA ALA A 129 -16.02 -13.55 -4.36
C ALA A 129 -15.77 -12.11 -3.87
N VAL A 130 -15.94 -11.12 -4.74
CA VAL A 130 -15.75 -9.70 -4.39
C VAL A 130 -17.05 -9.17 -3.79
N HIS A 131 -16.99 -8.79 -2.51
CA HIS A 131 -18.14 -8.20 -1.85
C HIS A 131 -18.46 -6.83 -2.46
N PRO A 132 -19.70 -6.61 -2.95
CA PRO A 132 -20.08 -5.33 -3.54
C PRO A 132 -20.05 -4.24 -2.47
N LYS A 133 -19.13 -3.28 -2.65
CA LYS A 133 -18.96 -2.13 -1.76
C LYS A 133 -19.86 -0.94 -2.13
N VAL A 134 -20.36 -0.93 -3.36
CA VAL A 134 -21.27 0.10 -3.88
C VAL A 134 -22.69 -0.43 -3.78
N MET A 135 -23.49 0.17 -2.91
CA MET A 135 -24.93 -0.13 -2.83
C MET A 135 -25.67 0.53 -4.00
N GLU A 136 -26.83 0.01 -4.37
CA GLU A 136 -27.65 0.53 -5.47
C GLU A 136 -28.03 2.02 -5.29
N ALA A 137 -28.30 2.43 -4.04
CA ALA A 137 -28.54 3.84 -3.72
C ALA A 137 -27.30 4.72 -3.95
N MET A 138 -26.10 4.19 -3.70
CA MET A 138 -24.84 4.88 -3.96
C MET A 138 -24.60 4.97 -5.47
N ASN A 139 -24.87 3.89 -6.21
CA ASN A 139 -24.80 3.86 -7.66
C ASN A 139 -25.75 4.89 -8.31
N SER A 140 -27.01 4.93 -7.84
CA SER A 140 -28.01 5.92 -8.27
C SER A 140 -27.55 7.37 -8.03
N THR A 141 -26.77 7.60 -6.98
CA THR A 141 -26.19 8.92 -6.68
C THR A 141 -24.99 9.22 -7.59
N LEU A 142 -24.15 8.22 -7.88
CA LEU A 142 -22.94 8.36 -8.70
C LEU A 142 -23.24 8.51 -10.21
N ILE A 143 -24.36 7.98 -10.69
CA ILE A 143 -24.77 8.05 -12.11
C ILE A 143 -25.56 9.33 -12.42
N ARG A 144 -26.03 10.06 -11.40
CA ARG A 144 -26.79 11.30 -11.57
C ARG A 144 -25.94 12.42 -12.19
N GLU A 145 -26.58 13.33 -12.91
CA GLU A 145 -25.94 14.57 -13.41
C GLU A 145 -25.34 15.41 -12.26
N PHE A 146 -24.10 15.88 -12.47
CA PHE A 146 -23.39 16.71 -11.52
C PHE A 146 -24.05 18.08 -11.34
N LEU A 147 -24.21 18.51 -10.08
CA LEU A 147 -24.66 19.86 -9.78
C LEU A 147 -23.50 20.85 -9.89
N PRO A 148 -23.75 22.10 -10.34
CA PRO A 148 -22.72 23.15 -10.38
C PRO A 148 -22.03 23.39 -9.03
N GLY A 149 -22.77 23.24 -7.92
CA GLY A 149 -22.23 23.38 -6.57
C GLY A 149 -21.27 22.26 -6.16
N GLU A 150 -21.52 21.03 -6.62
CA GLU A 150 -20.65 19.87 -6.37
C GLU A 150 -19.33 20.01 -7.12
N VAL A 151 -19.37 20.47 -8.36
CA VAL A 151 -18.17 20.76 -9.18
C VAL A 151 -17.32 21.83 -8.50
N HIS A 152 -17.95 22.91 -8.00
CA HIS A 152 -17.24 23.97 -7.28
C HIS A 152 -16.60 23.49 -5.99
N TRP A 153 -17.29 22.62 -5.24
CA TRP A 153 -16.74 22.04 -4.03
C TRP A 153 -15.59 21.07 -4.32
N ALA A 154 -15.74 20.21 -5.31
CA ALA A 154 -14.70 19.28 -5.76
C ALA A 154 -13.44 20.03 -6.22
N LEU A 155 -13.58 21.11 -7.00
CA LEU A 155 -12.46 21.98 -7.40
C LEU A 155 -11.73 22.55 -6.18
N LYS A 156 -12.43 22.96 -5.13
CA LYS A 156 -11.82 23.47 -3.89
C LYS A 156 -11.11 22.39 -3.08
N GLN A 157 -11.48 21.12 -3.24
CA GLN A 157 -10.82 19.99 -2.58
C GLN A 157 -9.56 19.51 -3.31
N MET A 158 -9.35 19.94 -4.55
CA MET A 158 -8.13 19.61 -5.27
C MET A 158 -6.93 20.32 -4.65
N TYR A 159 -5.85 19.57 -4.42
CA TYR A 159 -4.59 20.14 -3.94
C TYR A 159 -3.99 21.05 -5.03
N THR A 160 -3.69 22.30 -4.68
CA THR A 160 -3.29 23.38 -5.61
C THR A 160 -1.98 23.13 -6.38
N LEU A 161 -1.17 22.18 -5.92
CA LEU A 161 0.15 21.86 -6.47
C LEU A 161 0.28 20.39 -6.89
N LYS A 162 -0.81 19.78 -7.38
CA LYS A 162 -0.72 18.44 -7.99
C LYS A 162 0.00 18.54 -9.34
N ALA A 163 0.66 17.45 -9.73
CA ALA A 163 1.42 17.37 -10.98
C ALA A 163 0.56 17.82 -12.18
N LEU A 164 1.16 18.61 -13.06
CA LEU A 164 0.53 19.16 -14.25
C LEU A 164 0.10 18.01 -15.18
N GLY A 165 -1.11 18.12 -15.75
CA GLY A 165 -1.56 17.19 -16.79
C GLY A 165 -0.79 17.38 -18.09
N LEU A 166 -1.14 16.60 -19.12
CA LEU A 166 -0.59 16.73 -20.47
C LEU A 166 -0.85 18.14 -21.08
N ASP A 167 -1.86 18.82 -20.55
CA ASP A 167 -2.28 20.20 -20.85
C ASP A 167 -1.45 21.27 -20.13
N GLY A 168 -0.59 20.90 -19.18
CA GLY A 168 0.32 21.82 -18.49
C GLY A 168 -0.37 22.78 -17.52
N MET A 169 -1.63 22.54 -17.13
CA MET A 169 -2.39 23.48 -16.29
C MET A 169 -2.61 22.95 -14.86
N PRO A 170 -2.26 23.73 -13.81
CA PRO A 170 -2.60 23.38 -12.45
C PRO A 170 -4.06 23.76 -12.13
N PRO A 171 -4.73 23.08 -11.18
CA PRO A 171 -6.11 23.40 -10.77
C PRO A 171 -6.34 24.85 -10.32
N LEU A 172 -5.27 25.55 -9.95
CA LEU A 172 -5.28 26.98 -9.61
C LEU A 172 -5.70 27.89 -10.79
N TRP A 173 -5.49 27.45 -12.03
CA TRP A 173 -5.79 28.24 -13.23
C TRP A 173 -7.30 28.48 -13.40
N ASP A 174 -8.14 27.48 -13.13
CA ASP A 174 -9.60 27.55 -13.26
C ASP A 174 -10.26 28.45 -12.21
N ALA A 175 -9.61 28.67 -11.06
CA ALA A 175 -10.12 29.55 -10.01
C ALA A 175 -10.05 31.05 -10.40
N ARG A 176 -9.21 31.42 -11.38
CA ARG A 176 -8.94 32.83 -11.74
C ARG A 176 -9.85 33.37 -12.84
N THR A 177 -10.46 32.50 -13.64
CA THR A 177 -11.18 32.88 -14.86
C THR A 177 -12.65 33.28 -14.67
N ARG A 178 -13.15 33.37 -13.43
CA ARG A 178 -14.54 33.81 -13.13
C ARG A 178 -14.66 34.95 -12.12
N LEU A 179 -13.70 35.86 -12.05
CA LEU A 179 -13.97 37.19 -11.48
C LEU A 179 -14.11 38.19 -12.63
N PRO A 180 -15.33 38.63 -12.98
CA PRO A 180 -15.50 39.71 -13.93
C PRO A 180 -14.93 40.98 -13.29
N GLY A 181 -13.91 41.58 -13.91
CA GLY A 181 -13.58 42.98 -13.65
C GLY A 181 -12.17 43.33 -13.16
N GLN A 182 -11.15 42.49 -13.35
CA GLN A 182 -9.76 42.95 -13.15
C GLN A 182 -8.90 42.65 -14.38
N ARG A 183 -8.96 43.57 -15.36
CA ARG A 183 -7.88 43.74 -16.36
C ARG A 183 -6.69 44.40 -15.64
N THR A 184 -5.69 43.63 -15.26
CA THR A 184 -4.34 44.20 -15.12
C THR A 184 -3.73 44.32 -16.52
N ARG A 185 -3.52 45.56 -16.96
CA ARG A 185 -2.69 45.90 -18.12
C ARG A 185 -1.25 45.44 -17.87
N VAL A 186 -0.63 44.85 -18.89
CA VAL A 186 0.81 44.95 -19.12
C VAL A 186 1.03 46.13 -20.07
#